data_AF-A0A7Y4SS82-F1
#
_entry.id   AF-A0A7Y4SS82-F1
#
_cell.length_a   1.000
_cell.length_b   1.000
_cell.length_c   1.000
_cell.angle_alpha   90.00
_cell.angle_beta   90.00
_cell.angle_gamma   90.00
#
_symmetry.space_group_name_H-M   'P 1'
#
loop_
_entity.id
_entity.type
_entity.pdbx_description
1 polymer ?
#
loop_
_entity_poly.entity_id
_entity_poly.type
_entity_poly.pdbx_seq_one_letter_code
_entity_poly.pdbx_strand_id
1 'polypeptide(L)'
;MKHDPYDPAQAEALAPLLDSIGRELEERGARLAEIEARLGKPQGLGATDELRHLETEASAQRRELRHCRAELEGLGCSVVGTTPLTIRIPTRVGNARRSLVWQHGQETNG
;
A
#
# COMPACT_ATOMS: atom_id res chain seq x y z
N MET A 1 19.27 0.79 -2.62
CA MET A 1 19.94 -0.22 -1.78
C MET A 1 19.53 -1.60 -2.31
N LYS A 2 20.42 -2.58 -2.39
CA LYS A 2 20.06 -3.93 -2.88
C LYS A 2 19.70 -4.77 -1.66
N HIS A 3 18.42 -5.10 -1.47
CA HIS A 3 17.99 -6.00 -0.40
C HIS A 3 18.40 -7.43 -0.75
N ASP A 4 18.94 -8.14 0.23
CA ASP A 4 19.16 -9.57 0.10
C ASP A 4 17.82 -10.30 0.17
N PRO A 5 17.60 -11.34 -0.66
CA PRO A 5 16.33 -12.06 -0.64
C PRO A 5 16.14 -12.77 0.70
N TYR A 6 14.91 -12.76 1.20
CA TYR A 6 14.53 -13.49 2.41
C TYR A 6 14.63 -15.01 2.20
N ASP A 7 14.95 -15.76 3.25
CA ASP A 7 14.60 -17.18 3.26
C ASP A 7 13.07 -17.36 3.38
N PRO A 8 12.52 -18.55 3.08
CA PRO A 8 11.07 -18.76 3.10
C PRO A 8 10.41 -18.45 4.45
N ALA A 9 11.03 -18.83 5.56
CA ALA A 9 10.49 -18.61 6.90
C ALA A 9 10.48 -17.12 7.27
N GLN A 10 11.52 -16.38 6.89
CA GLN A 10 11.56 -14.93 7.05
C GLN A 10 10.49 -14.23 6.21
N ALA A 11 10.27 -14.70 4.98
CA ALA A 11 9.24 -14.14 4.11
C ALA A 11 7.83 -14.36 4.67
N GLU A 12 7.55 -15.53 5.26
CA GLU A 12 6.30 -15.81 5.97
C GLU A 12 6.14 -14.95 7.22
N ALA A 13 7.23 -14.73 7.98
CA ALA A 13 7.22 -13.89 9.17
C ALA A 13 6.91 -12.41 8.88
N LEU A 14 7.01 -11.95 7.62
CA LEU A 14 6.58 -10.61 7.22
C LEU A 14 5.06 -10.46 7.12
N ALA A 15 4.30 -11.56 7.02
CA ALA A 15 2.85 -11.50 6.76
C ALA A 15 2.08 -10.55 7.71
N PRO A 16 2.29 -10.56 9.04
CA PRO A 16 1.57 -9.64 9.93
C PRO A 16 1.89 -8.16 9.67
N LEU A 17 3.14 -7.85 9.33
CA LEU A 17 3.55 -6.48 9.00
C LEU A 17 2.98 -6.06 7.64
N LEU A 18 3.01 -6.95 6.66
CA LEU A 18 2.41 -6.72 5.35
C LEU A 18 0.89 -6.54 5.44
N ASP A 19 0.22 -7.23 6.36
CA ASP A 19 -1.20 -7.00 6.66
C ASP A 19 -1.47 -5.62 7.24
N SER A 20 -0.65 -5.18 8.18
CA SER A 20 -0.79 -3.84 8.77
C SER A 20 -0.60 -2.75 7.71
N ILE A 21 0.48 -2.83 6.92
CA ILE A 21 0.76 -1.86 5.85
C ILE A 21 -0.29 -1.95 4.75
N GLY A 22 -0.73 -3.17 4.43
CA GLY A 22 -1.74 -3.43 3.40
C GLY A 22 -3.08 -2.82 3.75
N ARG A 23 -3.54 -2.99 4.99
CA ARG A 23 -4.75 -2.36 5.51
C ARG A 23 -4.66 -0.83 5.41
N GLU A 24 -3.55 -0.25 5.84
CA GLU A 24 -3.36 1.20 5.78
C GLU A 24 -3.36 1.73 4.33
N LEU A 25 -2.75 1.00 3.39
CA LEU A 25 -2.79 1.34 1.96
C LEU A 25 -4.22 1.33 1.41
N GLU A 26 -5.03 0.35 1.77
CA GLU A 26 -6.43 0.25 1.33
C GLU A 26 -7.30 1.33 1.96
N GLU A 27 -7.20 1.54 3.28
CA GLU A 27 -7.97 2.57 4.00
C GLU A 27 -7.68 3.98 3.46
N ARG A 28 -6.40 4.32 3.27
CA ARG A 28 -5.99 5.61 2.72
C ARG A 28 -6.35 5.75 1.25
N GLY A 29 -6.24 4.67 0.48
CA GLY A 29 -6.63 4.63 -0.93
C GLY A 29 -8.13 4.89 -1.11
N ALA A 30 -8.96 4.21 -0.32
CA ALA A 30 -10.41 4.42 -0.29
C ALA A 30 -10.75 5.86 0.10
N ARG A 31 -10.11 6.39 1.17
CA ARG A 31 -10.34 7.76 1.61
C ARG A 31 -9.95 8.79 0.55
N LEU A 32 -8.81 8.59 -0.13
CA LEU A 32 -8.40 9.48 -1.23
C LEU A 32 -9.42 9.44 -2.37
N ALA A 33 -9.90 8.26 -2.76
CA ALA A 33 -10.91 8.12 -3.80
C ALA A 33 -12.22 8.84 -3.44
N GLU A 34 -12.66 8.77 -2.18
CA GLU A 34 -13.83 9.54 -1.70
C GLU A 34 -13.62 11.06 -1.81
N ILE A 35 -12.44 11.55 -1.41
CA ILE A 35 -12.12 12.98 -1.48
C ILE A 35 -12.07 13.44 -2.93
N GLU A 36 -11.43 12.69 -3.81
CA GLU A 36 -11.34 12.98 -5.24
C GLU A 36 -12.73 12.97 -5.90
N ALA A 37 -13.61 12.04 -5.52
CA ALA A 37 -14.99 12.01 -5.96
C ALA A 37 -15.80 13.23 -5.48
N ARG A 38 -15.50 13.79 -4.30
CA ARG A 38 -16.13 15.03 -3.80
C ARG A 38 -15.59 16.27 -4.51
N LEU A 39 -14.28 16.34 -4.73
CA LEU A 39 -13.64 17.44 -5.48
C LEU A 39 -14.13 17.51 -6.92
N GLY A 40 -14.45 16.36 -7.55
CA GLY A 40 -14.99 16.30 -8.90
C GLY A 40 -16.45 16.71 -9.06
N LYS A 41 -17.19 16.99 -7.98
CA LYS A 41 -18.59 17.42 -8.04
C LYS A 41 -18.70 18.93 -8.26
N PRO A 42 -19.72 19.41 -9.03
CA PRO A 42 -20.00 20.83 -9.16
C PRO A 42 -20.26 21.45 -7.79
N GLN A 43 -19.57 22.55 -7.49
CA GLN A 43 -19.67 23.23 -6.20
C GLN A 43 -20.53 24.50 -6.31
N GLY A 44 -21.32 24.77 -5.27
CA GLY A 44 -22.11 25.99 -5.16
C GLY A 44 -21.26 27.23 -4.84
N LEU A 45 -21.85 28.41 -5.01
CA LEU A 45 -21.25 29.67 -4.58
C LEU A 45 -21.01 29.63 -3.06
N GLY A 46 -19.74 29.63 -2.64
CA GLY A 46 -19.33 29.58 -1.22
C GLY A 46 -18.51 28.35 -0.79
N ALA A 47 -18.29 27.37 -1.68
CA ALA A 47 -17.57 26.13 -1.35
C ALA A 47 -16.04 26.25 -1.26
N THR A 48 -15.47 27.47 -1.35
CA THR A 48 -14.01 27.69 -1.44
C THR A 48 -13.22 27.15 -0.24
N ASP A 49 -13.78 27.24 0.97
CA ASP A 49 -13.09 26.72 2.17
C ASP A 49 -13.17 25.20 2.28
N GLU A 50 -14.31 24.61 1.89
CA GLU A 50 -14.47 23.16 1.82
C GLU A 50 -13.52 22.56 0.76
N LEU A 51 -13.42 23.19 -0.41
CA LEU A 51 -12.49 22.77 -1.47
C LEU A 51 -11.05 22.78 -0.97
N ARG A 52 -10.61 23.88 -0.34
CA ARG A 52 -9.25 23.98 0.21
C ARG A 52 -8.99 22.92 1.29
N HIS A 53 -9.99 22.63 2.12
CA HIS A 53 -9.89 21.57 3.12
C HIS A 53 -9.72 20.19 2.47
N LEU A 54 -10.55 19.87 1.47
CA LEU A 54 -10.47 18.61 0.73
C LEU A 54 -9.14 18.45 -0.01
N GLU A 55 -8.61 19.51 -0.63
CA GLU A 55 -7.30 19.50 -1.29
C GLU A 55 -6.16 19.23 -0.30
N THR A 56 -6.24 19.83 0.90
CA THR A 56 -5.28 19.61 1.98
C THR A 56 -5.33 18.17 2.46
N GLU A 57 -6.54 17.63 2.66
CA GLU A 57 -6.74 16.24 3.09
C GLU A 57 -6.25 15.25 2.02
N ALA A 58 -6.58 15.47 0.73
CA ALA A 58 -6.09 14.66 -0.37
C ALA A 58 -4.56 14.65 -0.44
N SER A 59 -3.93 15.81 -0.24
CA SER A 59 -2.47 15.93 -0.23
C SER A 59 -1.83 15.15 0.92
N ALA A 60 -2.46 15.17 2.10
CA ALA A 60 -2.05 14.35 3.24
C ALA A 60 -2.19 12.86 2.91
N GLN A 61 -3.34 12.40 2.41
CA GLN A 61 -3.53 10.98 2.06
C GLN A 61 -2.51 10.49 1.01
N ARG A 62 -2.26 11.29 -0.03
CA ARG A 62 -1.23 10.97 -1.04
C ARG A 62 0.17 10.87 -0.44
N ARG A 63 0.51 11.73 0.53
CA ARG A 63 1.81 11.67 1.22
C ARG A 63 1.96 10.37 1.98
N GLU A 64 0.95 10.00 2.77
CA GLU A 64 1.01 8.80 3.59
C GLU A 64 1.00 7.53 2.74
N LEU A 65 0.23 7.49 1.64
CA LEU A 65 0.30 6.39 0.66
C LEU A 65 1.72 6.21 0.08
N ARG A 66 2.46 7.31 -0.13
CA ARG A 66 3.87 7.22 -0.55
C ARG A 66 4.77 6.70 0.57
N HIS A 67 4.50 7.06 1.83
CA HIS A 67 5.23 6.53 2.98
C HIS A 67 5.04 5.03 3.12
N CYS A 68 3.81 4.52 3.10
CA CYS A 68 3.54 3.09 3.16
C CYS A 68 4.24 2.32 2.01
N ARG A 69 4.26 2.89 0.80
CA ARG A 69 5.01 2.31 -0.34
C ARG A 69 6.52 2.30 -0.11
N ALA A 70 7.06 3.39 0.43
CA ALA A 70 8.48 3.48 0.76
C ALA A 70 8.87 2.50 1.88
N GLU A 71 7.98 2.23 2.83
CA GLU A 71 8.18 1.20 3.86
C GLU A 71 8.28 -0.20 3.23
N LEU A 72 7.37 -0.54 2.31
CA LEU A 72 7.45 -1.79 1.57
C LEU A 72 8.76 -1.90 0.77
N GLU A 73 9.16 -0.83 0.09
CA GLU A 73 10.42 -0.77 -0.64
C GLU A 73 11.64 -0.91 0.29
N GLY A 74 11.57 -0.34 1.50
CA GLY A 74 12.58 -0.48 2.56
C GLY A 74 12.67 -1.90 3.13
N LEU A 75 11.62 -2.70 2.99
CA LEU A 75 11.63 -4.15 3.23
C LEU A 75 12.10 -4.94 1.99
N GLY A 76 12.42 -4.29 0.87
CA GLY A 76 12.71 -4.96 -0.40
C GLY A 76 11.49 -5.56 -1.09
N CYS A 77 10.29 -5.34 -0.55
CA CYS A 77 9.02 -5.74 -1.13
C CYS A 77 8.56 -4.75 -2.21
N SER A 78 7.65 -5.18 -3.08
CA SER A 78 7.08 -4.29 -4.10
C SER A 78 5.60 -4.59 -4.34
N VAL A 79 4.78 -3.56 -4.45
CA VAL A 79 3.37 -3.70 -4.87
C VAL A 79 3.32 -4.09 -6.35
N VAL A 80 2.64 -5.19 -6.67
CA VAL A 80 2.46 -5.71 -8.03
C VAL A 80 0.99 -5.75 -8.48
N GLY A 81 0.05 -5.50 -7.57
CA GLY A 81 -1.38 -5.37 -7.84
C GLY A 81 -2.04 -4.49 -6.78
N THR A 82 -3.13 -3.80 -7.14
CA THR A 82 -3.84 -2.87 -6.24
C THR A 82 -5.31 -3.21 -6.00
N THR A 83 -5.86 -4.19 -6.72
CA THR A 83 -7.25 -4.62 -6.58
C THR A 83 -7.37 -6.10 -6.99
N PRO A 84 -7.08 -7.05 -6.08
CA PRO A 84 -6.70 -6.86 -4.66
C PRO A 84 -5.25 -6.35 -4.49
N LEU A 85 -4.92 -5.82 -3.31
CA LEU A 85 -3.55 -5.40 -3.01
C LEU A 85 -2.63 -6.63 -2.97
N THR A 86 -1.65 -6.65 -3.87
CA THR A 86 -0.72 -7.77 -4.05
C THR A 86 0.71 -7.27 -3.89
N ILE A 87 1.47 -7.89 -3.00
CA ILE A 87 2.84 -7.55 -2.65
C ILE A 87 3.76 -8.72 -3.02
N ARG A 88 4.82 -8.41 -3.75
CA ARG A 88 5.89 -9.35 -4.07
C ARG A 88 6.99 -9.25 -3.03
N ILE A 89 7.33 -10.37 -2.41
CA ILE A 89 8.40 -10.53 -1.43
C ILE A 89 9.58 -11.23 -2.12
N PRO A 90 10.78 -10.64 -2.17
CA PRO A 90 11.94 -11.30 -2.73
C PRO A 90 12.35 -12.46 -1.82
N THR A 91 12.48 -13.68 -2.36
CA THR A 91 12.91 -14.84 -1.56
C THR A 91 14.00 -15.64 -2.27
N ARG A 92 14.51 -16.67 -1.61
CA ARG A 92 15.49 -17.61 -2.13
C ARG A 92 15.08 -19.06 -1.86
N VAL A 93 15.28 -19.94 -2.85
CA VAL A 93 15.17 -21.39 -2.67
C VAL A 93 16.50 -22.00 -3.10
N GLY A 94 17.24 -22.57 -2.14
CA GLY A 94 18.63 -22.95 -2.35
C GLY A 94 19.48 -21.75 -2.81
N ASN A 95 20.16 -21.87 -3.96
CA ASN A 95 20.93 -20.77 -4.53
C ASN A 95 20.13 -19.86 -5.47
N ALA A 96 18.90 -20.22 -5.84
CA ALA A 96 18.11 -19.50 -6.83
C ALA A 96 17.28 -18.37 -6.20
N ARG A 97 17.28 -17.20 -6.85
CA ARG A 97 16.36 -16.10 -6.51
C ARG A 97 14.94 -16.47 -6.96
N ARG A 98 13.98 -16.29 -6.05
CA ARG A 98 12.55 -16.52 -6.26
C ARG A 98 11.78 -15.32 -5.72
N SER A 99 10.45 -15.34 -5.83
CA SER A 99 9.59 -14.37 -5.17
C SER A 99 8.35 -15.07 -4.65
N LEU A 100 7.92 -14.69 -3.46
CA LEU A 100 6.64 -15.04 -2.90
C LEU A 100 5.68 -13.91 -3.21
N VAL A 101 4.41 -14.27 -3.42
CA VAL A 101 3.34 -13.30 -3.64
C VAL A 101 2.43 -13.38 -2.44
N TRP A 102 2.27 -12.26 -1.79
CA TRP A 102 1.36 -12.07 -0.68
C TRP A 102 0.22 -11.18 -1.13
N GLN A 103 -0.99 -11.50 -0.73
CA GLN A 103 -2.19 -10.76 -1.11
C GLN A 103 -2.94 -10.40 0.16
N HIS A 104 -3.27 -9.12 0.33
CA HIS A 104 -3.98 -8.66 1.51
C HIS A 104 -5.37 -9.30 1.58
N GLY A 105 -5.79 -9.69 2.80
CA GLY A 105 -7.08 -10.32 3.04
C GLY A 105 -7.21 -11.75 2.50
N GLN A 106 -6.12 -12.38 2.03
CA GLN A 106 -6.09 -13.83 1.85
C GLN A 106 -5.54 -14.47 3.12
N GLU A 107 -6.31 -15.36 3.74
CA GLU A 107 -5.76 -16.27 4.73
C GLU A 107 -4.69 -17.11 4.03
N THR A 108 -3.43 -16.95 4.43
CA THR A 108 -2.38 -17.88 4.05
C THR A 108 -2.72 -19.22 4.69
N ASN A 109 -3.34 -20.13 3.92
CA ASN A 109 -3.46 -21.52 4.32
C ASN A 109 -2.03 -22.04 4.59
N GLY A 110 -1.73 -22.28 5.86
CA GLY A 110 -0.53 -22.97 6.32
C GLY A 110 -0.52 -24.44 5.92
#